data_AF-A0A9Q0UX08-F1
#
_entry.id   AF-A0A9Q0UX08-F1
#
_cell.length_a   1.000
_cell.length_b   1.000
_cell.length_c   1.000
_cell.angle_alpha   90.00
_cell.angle_beta   90.00
_cell.angle_gamma   90.00
#
_symmetry.space_group_name_H-M   'P 1'
#
loop_
_entity.id
_entity.type
_entity.pdbx_description
1 polymer ?
#
loop_
_entity_poly.entity_id
_entity_poly.type
_entity_poly.pdbx_seq_one_letter_code
_entity_poly.pdbx_strand_id
1 'polypeptide(L)'
;MCTENGANQQIVLEACQWKDPFPPCVSTTTENWWDQYAAWHLSDEQKMDFAWVQRNLVIYDYCKDTERFPALPVECSLSPWD
;
A
#
# COMPACT_ATOMS: atom_id res chain seq x y z
N MET A 1 21.88 4.08 11.92
CA MET A 1 23.13 4.84 11.76
C MET A 1 23.28 5.20 10.29
N CYS A 2 23.09 6.46 9.94
CA CYS A 2 23.57 7.05 8.69
C CYS A 2 24.31 8.33 9.08
N THR A 3 25.61 8.35 8.90
CA THR A 3 26.43 9.56 8.70
C THR A 3 27.34 9.17 7.54
N GLU A 4 27.57 10.00 6.53
CA GLU A 4 28.40 11.20 6.59
C GLU A 4 28.01 12.13 5.42
N ASN A 5 27.93 13.44 5.70
CA ASN A 5 27.71 14.56 4.77
C ASN A 5 26.29 14.79 4.23
N GLY A 6 25.58 15.76 4.82
CA GLY A 6 24.44 16.44 4.20
C GLY A 6 23.08 16.08 4.81
N ALA A 7 22.49 17.04 5.51
CA ALA A 7 21.15 17.05 6.10
C ALA A 7 20.82 15.87 7.06
N ASN A 8 20.58 16.20 8.33
CA ASN A 8 19.88 15.29 9.26
C ASN A 8 18.47 15.06 8.72
N GLN A 9 18.29 14.03 7.89
CA GLN A 9 16.98 13.62 7.42
C GLN A 9 16.38 12.73 8.52
N GLN A 10 15.39 13.26 9.21
CA GLN A 10 14.65 12.53 10.22
C GLN A 10 13.98 11.32 9.55
N ILE A 11 14.40 10.13 9.93
CA ILE A 11 13.69 8.90 9.56
C ILE A 11 12.49 8.81 10.50
N VAL A 12 11.29 8.99 9.97
CA VAL A 12 10.04 8.81 10.70
C VAL A 12 9.51 7.41 10.39
N LEU A 13 9.29 6.62 11.43
CA LEU A 13 8.67 5.29 11.34
C LEU A 13 7.34 5.33 12.08
N GLU A 14 6.25 5.30 11.33
CA GLU A 14 4.90 5.13 11.85
C GLU A 14 4.45 3.72 11.51
N ALA A 15 4.64 2.81 12.45
CA ALA A 15 4.36 1.40 12.25
C ALA A 15 3.97 0.74 13.58
N CYS A 16 3.29 -0.39 13.48
CA CYS A 16 3.02 -1.24 14.63
C CYS A 16 4.17 -2.23 14.85
N GLN A 17 4.82 -2.16 16.01
CA GLN A 17 5.91 -3.08 16.35
C GLN A 17 5.36 -4.48 16.61
N TRP A 18 5.88 -5.48 15.88
CA TRP A 18 5.55 -6.88 16.11
C TRP A 18 6.03 -7.34 17.50
N LYS A 19 5.13 -7.98 18.25
CA LYS A 19 5.36 -8.54 19.58
C LYS A 19 4.70 -9.92 19.64
N ASP A 20 5.51 -10.96 19.76
CA ASP A 20 5.02 -12.33 19.85
C ASP A 20 4.25 -12.57 21.17
N PRO A 21 3.26 -13.48 21.18
CA PRO A 21 2.77 -14.28 20.04
C PRO A 21 1.64 -13.59 19.26
N PHE A 22 1.01 -12.55 19.82
CA PHE A 22 -0.14 -11.88 19.23
C PHE A 22 -0.07 -10.37 19.50
N PRO A 23 0.48 -9.59 18.56
CA PRO A 23 0.58 -8.15 18.73
C PRO A 23 -0.75 -7.46 18.41
N PRO A 24 -1.00 -6.24 18.92
CA PRO A 24 -2.15 -5.44 18.50
C PRO A 24 -2.24 -5.22 16.98
N CYS A 25 -1.11 -5.30 16.28
CA CYS A 25 -0.97 -5.09 14.83
C CYS A 25 -1.86 -5.99 13.96
N VAL A 26 -2.34 -7.12 14.50
CA VAL A 26 -3.18 -8.08 13.76
C VAL A 26 -4.67 -7.79 13.89
N SER A 27 -5.04 -6.69 14.56
CA SER A 27 -6.41 -6.28 14.79
C SER A 27 -6.59 -4.78 14.58
N THR A 28 -7.81 -4.35 14.28
CA THR A 28 -8.16 -2.93 14.29
C THR A 28 -8.20 -2.44 15.73
N THR A 29 -7.29 -1.56 16.10
CA THR A 29 -7.18 -0.97 17.44
C THR A 29 -7.89 0.38 17.53
N THR A 30 -8.05 1.08 16.39
CA THR A 30 -8.48 2.48 16.31
C THR A 30 -7.54 3.46 17.01
N GLU A 31 -6.32 3.03 17.36
CA GLU A 31 -5.30 3.86 18.02
C GLU A 31 -4.39 4.57 17.01
N ASN A 32 -4.24 4.02 15.81
CA ASN A 32 -3.35 4.54 14.79
C ASN A 32 -4.14 5.21 13.66
N TRP A 33 -3.48 6.02 12.83
CA TRP A 33 -4.21 6.68 11.74
C TRP A 33 -4.55 5.70 10.61
N TRP A 34 -3.71 4.69 10.38
CA TRP A 34 -3.85 3.74 9.26
C TRP A 34 -4.91 2.67 9.48
N ASP A 35 -5.33 2.41 10.72
CA ASP A 35 -6.39 1.45 11.05
C ASP A 35 -7.76 2.10 11.24
N GLN A 36 -7.91 3.37 10.87
CA GLN A 36 -9.20 4.07 10.83
C GLN A 36 -9.96 3.79 9.53
N TYR A 37 -11.30 3.82 9.59
CA TYR A 37 -12.16 3.58 8.43
C TYR A 37 -11.82 4.44 7.20
N ALA A 38 -11.44 5.70 7.42
CA ALA A 38 -11.05 6.62 6.35
C ALA A 38 -9.77 6.22 5.60
N ALA A 39 -8.92 5.36 6.19
CA ALA A 39 -7.69 4.87 5.59
C ALA A 39 -7.84 3.50 4.91
N TRP A 40 -8.99 2.84 5.03
CA TRP A 40 -9.22 1.50 4.47
C TRP A 40 -9.46 1.52 2.96
N HIS A 41 -9.90 2.65 2.43
CA HIS A 41 -10.15 2.85 1.01
C HIS A 41 -9.56 4.18 0.57
N LEU A 42 -9.16 4.24 -0.70
CA LEU A 42 -8.78 5.49 -1.35
C LEU A 42 -10.00 6.41 -1.47
N SER A 43 -9.77 7.71 -1.32
CA SER A 43 -10.77 8.73 -1.70
C SER A 43 -11.00 8.71 -3.21
N ASP A 44 -12.11 9.31 -3.66
CA ASP A 44 -12.44 9.40 -5.09
C ASP A 44 -11.32 10.10 -5.89
N GLU A 45 -10.74 11.17 -5.34
CA GLU A 45 -9.61 11.88 -5.96
C GLU A 45 -8.37 10.98 -6.08
N GLN A 46 -8.04 10.23 -5.02
CA GLN A 46 -6.93 9.28 -5.04
C GLN A 46 -7.15 8.14 -6.04
N LYS A 47 -8.40 7.65 -6.19
CA LYS A 47 -8.76 6.65 -7.20
C LYS A 47 -8.59 7.21 -8.62
N MET A 48 -8.95 8.48 -8.85
CA MET A 48 -8.74 9.16 -10.13
C MET A 48 -7.25 9.28 -10.48
N ASP A 49 -6.41 9.68 -9.53
CA ASP A 49 -4.96 9.77 -9.71
C ASP A 49 -4.35 8.40 -10.01
N PHE A 50 -4.76 7.37 -9.25
CA PHE A 50 -4.35 5.99 -9.48
C PHE A 50 -4.67 5.54 -10.91
N ALA A 51 -5.90 5.81 -11.39
CA ALA A 51 -6.31 5.45 -12.75
C ALA A 51 -5.52 6.20 -13.83
N TRP A 52 -5.16 7.46 -13.57
CA TRP A 52 -4.33 8.24 -14.47
C TRP A 52 -2.92 7.63 -14.57
N VAL A 53 -2.30 7.26 -13.45
CA VAL A 53 -0.99 6.59 -13.44
C VAL A 53 -1.05 5.25 -14.18
N GLN A 54 -2.07 4.43 -13.90
CA GLN A 54 -2.26 3.14 -14.57
C GLN A 54 -2.37 3.25 -16.10
N ARG A 55 -2.99 4.32 -16.62
CA ARG A 55 -3.17 4.53 -18.06
C ARG A 55 -1.94 5.11 -18.74
N ASN A 56 -1.17 5.95 -18.04
CA ASN A 56 -0.17 6.80 -18.69
C ASN A 56 1.28 6.40 -18.37
N LEU A 57 1.55 5.80 -17.21
CA LEU A 57 2.91 5.60 -16.71
C LEU A 57 3.27 4.13 -16.45
N VAL A 58 2.28 3.25 -16.27
CA VAL A 58 2.54 1.82 -16.03
C VAL A 58 3.00 1.14 -17.31
N ILE A 59 4.27 0.74 -17.34
CA ILE A 59 4.89 0.04 -18.47
C ILE A 59 4.92 -1.50 -18.30
N TYR A 60 4.64 -1.98 -17.10
CA TYR A 60 4.51 -3.42 -16.80
C TYR A 60 3.49 -3.62 -15.69
N ASP A 61 2.62 -4.61 -15.89
CA ASP A 61 1.54 -4.96 -14.98
C ASP A 61 1.43 -6.50 -14.94
N TYR A 62 1.78 -7.10 -13.81
CA TYR A 62 1.78 -8.56 -13.66
C TYR A 62 0.39 -9.17 -13.84
N CYS A 63 -0.68 -8.42 -13.54
CA CYS A 63 -2.05 -8.86 -13.79
C CYS A 63 -2.37 -9.02 -15.28
N LYS A 64 -1.58 -8.40 -16.16
CA LYS A 64 -1.72 -8.49 -17.63
C LYS A 64 -0.68 -9.42 -18.27
N ASP A 65 0.29 -9.90 -17.48
CA ASP A 65 1.34 -10.80 -17.93
C ASP A 65 0.83 -12.25 -17.95
N THR A 66 0.09 -12.58 -19.00
CA THR A 66 -0.50 -13.92 -19.20
C THR A 66 0.53 -15.00 -19.55
N GLU A 67 1.74 -14.62 -19.96
CA GLU A 67 2.83 -15.56 -20.17
C GLU A 67 3.36 -16.08 -18.83
N ARG A 68 3.61 -15.16 -17.89
CA ARG A 68 4.09 -15.51 -16.55
C ARG A 68 2.98 -16.05 -15.65
N PHE A 69 1.76 -15.51 -15.79
CA PHE A 69 0.60 -15.90 -15.00
C PHE A 69 -0.54 -16.39 -15.90
N PRO A 70 -0.50 -17.67 -16.34
CA PRO A 70 -1.57 -18.25 -17.16
C PRO A 70 -2.93 -18.29 -16.45
N ALA A 71 -2.92 -18.38 -15.12
CA ALA A 71 -4.08 -18.18 -14.28
C ALA A 71 -4.00 -16.79 -13.64
N LEU A 72 -5.07 -16.00 -13.78
CA LEU A 72 -5.14 -14.65 -13.23
C LEU A 72 -5.09 -14.71 -11.69
N PRO A 73 -4.15 -14.01 -11.04
CA PRO A 73 -4.13 -13.88 -9.59
C PRO A 73 -5.45 -13.28 -9.07
N VAL A 74 -5.97 -13.80 -7.96
CA VAL A 74 -7.33 -13.51 -7.48
C VAL A 74 -7.53 -12.03 -7.16
N GLU A 75 -6.49 -11.39 -6.62
CA GLU A 75 -6.43 -9.96 -6.29
C GLU A 75 -6.55 -9.06 -7.52
N CYS A 76 -6.15 -9.54 -8.71
CA CYS A 76 -6.22 -8.76 -9.95
C CYS A 76 -7.66 -8.51 -10.43
N SER A 77 -8.63 -9.22 -9.86
CA SER A 77 -10.06 -8.98 -10.13
C SER A 77 -10.69 -7.93 -9.22
N LEU A 78 -9.95 -7.45 -8.20
CA LEU A 78 -10.44 -6.41 -7.31
C LEU A 78 -10.52 -5.09 -8.07
N SER A 79 -11.73 -4.54 -8.17
CA SER A 79 -11.94 -3.22 -8.74
C SER A 79 -11.46 -2.18 -7.73
N PRO A 80 -10.63 -1.20 -8.15
CA PRO A 80 -10.31 -0.05 -7.31
C PRO A 80 -11.52 0.89 -7.13
N TRP A 81 -12.62 0.66 -7.85
CA TRP A 81 -13.85 1.48 -7.83
C TRP A 81 -14.97 0.90 -6.98
N ASP A 82 -14.84 -0.37 -6.57
CA ASP A 82 -15.69 -0.96 -5.55
C ASP A 82 -15.26 -0.43 -4.16
#